data_AF-A0AB74D6F1-F1
#
_entry.id   AF-A0AB74D6F1-F1
#
_cell.length_a   1.000
_cell.length_b   1.000
_cell.length_c   1.000
_cell.angle_alpha   90.00
_cell.angle_beta   90.00
_cell.angle_gamma   90.00
#
_symmetry.space_group_name_H-M   'P 1'
#
loop_
_entity.id
_entity.type
_entity.pdbx_description
1 polymer ?
#
loop_
_entity_poly.entity_id
_entity_poly.type
_entity_poly.pdbx_seq_one_letter_code
_entity_poly.pdbx_strand_id
1 'polypeptide(L)' 'MAHALAWLNVVGVVCGFVGGVMTYRFGLPNIEVLESGAYTGFETTPEIHRYQRLSRVGIALISVGFLLQFPNAMYAVHH' A
#
# COMPACT_ATOMS: atom_id res chain seq x y z
N MET A 1 6.96 -20.37 13.52
CA MET A 1 6.87 -18.90 13.47
C MET A 1 7.05 -18.33 12.06
N ALA A 2 7.94 -18.85 11.21
CA ALA A 2 8.16 -18.37 9.84
C ALA A 2 6.88 -18.29 8.96
N HIS A 3 5.99 -19.29 9.06
CA HIS A 3 4.74 -19.30 8.30
C HIS A 3 3.81 -18.13 8.64
N ALA A 4 3.72 -17.73 9.92
CA ALA A 4 2.86 -16.63 10.34
C ALA A 4 3.35 -15.28 9.79
N LEU A 5 4.67 -15.08 9.73
CA LEU A 5 5.28 -13.87 9.16
C LEU A 5 5.09 -13.82 7.63
N ALA A 6 5.15 -14.96 6.95
CA ALA A 6 4.87 -15.04 5.52
C ALA A 6 3.43 -14.63 5.22
N TRP A 7 2.45 -15.08 6.01
CA TRP A 7 1.06 -14.65 5.88
C TRP A 7 0.88 -13.15 6.10
N LEU A 8 1.61 -12.56 7.05
CA LEU A 8 1.55 -11.13 7.33
C LEU A 8 2.04 -10.29 6.14
N ASN A 9 3.11 -10.73 5.46
CA ASN A 9 3.58 -10.14 4.22
C ASN A 9 2.57 -10.30 3.07
N VAL A 10 2.00 -11.50 2.90
CA VAL A 10 1.00 -11.77 1.85
C VAL A 10 -0.23 -10.87 2.05
N VAL A 11 -0.75 -10.77 3.27
CA VAL A 11 -1.88 -9.88 3.59
C VAL A 11 -1.52 -8.42 3.32
N GLY A 12 -0.32 -7.98 3.71
CA GLY A 12 0.17 -6.63 3.44
C GLY A 12 0.25 -6.33 1.94
N VAL A 13 0.75 -7.27 1.13
CA VAL A 13 0.81 -7.16 -0.34
C VAL A 13 -0.59 -7.05 -0.93
N VAL A 14 -1.52 -7.91 -0.52
CA VAL A 14 -2.90 -7.87 -1.03
C VAL A 14 -3.59 -6.56 -0.66
N CYS A 15 -3.49 -6.11 0.60
CA CYS A 15 -4.10 -4.85 1.02
C CYS A 15 -3.48 -3.63 0.32
N GLY A 16 -2.15 -3.62 0.16
CA GLY A 16 -1.43 -2.55 -0.56
C GLY A 16 -1.80 -2.50 -2.03
N PHE A 17 -1.84 -3.66 -2.69
CA PHE A 17 -2.22 -3.79 -4.10
C PHE A 17 -3.66 -3.35 -4.33
N VAL A 18 -4.62 -3.83 -3.52
CA VAL A 18 -6.03 -3.44 -3.64
C VAL A 18 -6.22 -1.95 -3.39
N GLY A 19 -5.58 -1.39 -2.36
CA GLY A 19 -5.62 0.05 -2.08
C GLY A 19 -5.01 0.88 -3.21
N GLY A 20 -3.90 0.40 -3.79
CA GLY A 20 -3.24 1.01 -4.95
C GLY A 20 -4.11 1.00 -6.20
N VAL A 21 -4.69 -0.15 -6.56
CA VAL A 21 -5.59 -0.29 -7.72
C VAL A 21 -6.83 0.59 -7.56
N MET A 22 -7.44 0.64 -6.38
CA MET A 22 -8.57 1.52 -6.09
C MET A 22 -8.18 2.99 -6.22
N THR A 23 -7.01 3.39 -5.71
CA THR A 23 -6.50 4.76 -5.85
C THR A 23 -6.20 5.11 -7.32
N TYR A 24 -5.66 4.18 -8.09
CA TYR A 24 -5.41 4.39 -9.52
C TYR A 24 -6.73 4.52 -10.30
N ARG A 25 -7.70 3.66 -10.03
CA ARG A 25 -8.97 3.62 -10.78
C ARG A 25 -9.92 4.78 -10.46
N PHE A 26 -9.91 5.25 -9.21
CA PHE A 26 -10.85 6.26 -8.69
C PHE A 26 -10.19 7.57 -8.27
N GLY A 27 -8.87 7.60 -8.12
CA GLY A 27 -8.12 8.77 -7.66
C GLY A 27 -7.34 9.50 -8.75
N LEU A 28 -7.30 8.98 -9.98
CA LEU A 28 -6.71 9.69 -11.11
C LEU A 28 -7.74 10.67 -11.72
N PRO A 29 -7.34 11.95 -11.91
CA PRO A 29 -8.06 12.90 -12.74
C PRO A 29 -8.41 12.31 -14.10
N ASN A 30 -9.62 12.59 -14.59
CA ASN A 30 -9.90 12.38 -16.01
C ASN A 30 -8.98 13.31 -16.83
N ILE A 31 -8.43 12.83 -17.94
CA ILE A 31 -7.39 13.53 -18.71
C ILE A 31 -7.88 14.91 -19.19
N GLU A 32 -9.19 15.05 -19.43
CA GLU A 32 -9.85 16.32 -19.76
C GLU A 32 -9.74 17.39 -18.65
N VAL A 33 -9.74 16.99 -17.37
CA VAL A 33 -9.61 17.93 -16.25
C VAL A 33 -8.17 18.41 -16.10
N LEU A 34 -7.19 17.58 -16.49
CA LEU A 34 -5.76 17.93 -16.51
C LEU A 34 -5.43 19.00 -17.56
N GLU A 35 -6.11 18.99 -18.71
CA GLU A 35 -5.94 20.01 -19.77
C GLU A 35 -6.57 21.37 -19.42
N SER A 36 -7.61 21.37 -18.58
CA SER A 36 -8.38 22.59 -18.26
C SER A 36 -7.71 23.57 -17.29
N GLY A 37 -6.54 23.25 -16.73
CA GLY A 37 -5.82 24.14 -15.79
C GLY A 37 -6.50 24.36 -14.44
N ALA A 38 -7.67 23.74 -14.18
CA ALA A 38 -8.40 23.77 -12.92
C ALA A 38 -7.78 22.79 -11.89
N TYR A 39 -6.48 22.95 -11.62
CA TYR A 39 -5.73 22.08 -10.70
C TYR A 39 -5.98 22.41 -9.22
N THR A 40 -6.64 23.53 -8.91
CA THR A 40 -6.79 24.05 -7.54
C THR A 40 -7.92 23.41 -6.73
N GLY A 41 -8.71 22.53 -7.34
CA GLY A 41 -9.90 21.95 -6.72
C GLY A 41 -10.06 20.47 -6.98
N PHE A 42 -8.98 19.69 -7.08
CA PHE A 42 -9.12 18.24 -6.89
C PHE A 42 -9.48 18.01 -5.43
N GLU A 43 -10.78 18.10 -5.16
CA GLU A 43 -11.41 17.57 -3.97
C GLU A 43 -10.94 16.12 -3.87
N THR A 44 -9.99 15.89 -2.97
CA THR A 44 -9.69 14.56 -2.47
C THR A 44 -10.98 14.06 -1.87
N THR A 45 -11.80 13.39 -2.67
CA THR A 45 -13.07 12.86 -2.19
C THR A 45 -12.76 11.94 -1.01
N PRO A 46 -13.65 11.89 -0.01
CA PRO A 46 -13.43 11.07 1.17
C PRO A 46 -13.18 9.58 0.83
N GLU A 47 -13.60 9.10 -0.34
CA GLU A 47 -13.24 7.76 -0.83
C GLU A 47 -11.75 7.62 -1.17
N ILE A 48 -11.14 8.58 -1.87
CA ILE A 48 -9.71 8.55 -2.22
C ILE A 48 -8.86 8.49 -0.95
N HIS A 49 -9.23 9.25 0.08
CA HIS A 49 -8.56 9.20 1.38
C HIS A 49 -8.65 7.82 2.03
N ARG A 50 -9.78 7.11 1.89
CA ARG A 50 -9.93 5.73 2.40
C ARG A 50 -9.04 4.76 1.64
N TYR A 51 -8.96 4.87 0.31
CA TYR A 51 -8.11 3.98 -0.51
C TYR A 51 -6.62 4.22 -0.27
N GLN A 52 -6.21 5.48 -0.12
CA GLN A 52 -4.85 5.83 0.27
C GLN A 52 -4.51 5.30 1.67
N ARG A 53 -5.44 5.41 2.63
CA ARG A 53 -5.25 4.85 3.98
C ARG A 53 -5.12 3.32 3.92
N LEU A 54 -5.93 2.63 3.11
CA LEU A 54 -5.83 1.18 2.91
C LEU A 54 -4.46 0.79 2.32
N SER A 55 -3.98 1.52 1.32
CA SER A 55 -2.65 1.30 0.73
C SER A 55 -1.53 1.49 1.76
N ARG A 56 -1.60 2.56 2.56
CA ARG A 56 -0.63 2.80 3.66
C ARG A 56 -0.63 1.69 4.70
N VAL A 57 -1.80 1.17 5.07
CA VAL A 57 -1.91 0.03 6.00
C VAL A 57 -1.26 -1.22 5.40
N GLY A 58 -1.47 -1.49 4.12
CA GLY A 58 -0.81 -2.59 3.41
C GLY A 58 0.72 -2.48 3.45
N ILE A 59 1.26 -1.30 3.12
CA ILE A 59 2.71 -1.03 3.19
C ILE A 59 3.24 -1.21 4.61
N ALA A 60 2.53 -0.70 5.62
CA ALA A 60 2.94 -0.87 7.02
C ALA A 60 3.00 -2.33 7.45
N LEU A 61 2.03 -3.16 7.03
CA LEU A 61 2.02 -4.59 7.30
C LEU A 61 3.21 -5.31 6.65
N ILE A 62 3.52 -4.99 5.38
CA ILE A 62 4.71 -5.55 4.70
C ILE A 62 5.98 -5.18 5.46
N SER A 63 6.15 -3.90 5.81
CA SER A 63 7.34 -3.41 6.51
C SER A 63 7.54 -4.13 7.86
N VAL A 64 6.46 -4.31 8.62
CA VAL A 64 6.51 -5.02 9.91
C VAL A 64 6.84 -6.51 9.71
N GLY A 65 6.20 -7.17 8.75
CA GLY A 65 6.48 -8.58 8.47
C GLY A 65 7.92 -8.82 8.00
N PHE A 66 8.48 -7.90 7.21
CA PHE A 66 9.89 -7.93 6.81
C PHE A 66 10.84 -7.69 7.98
N LEU A 67 10.59 -6.65 8.80
CA LEU A 67 11.43 -6.34 9.96
C LEU A 67 11.51 -7.49 10.96
N LEU A 68 10.43 -8.26 11.12
CA LEU A 68 10.40 -9.42 12.00
C LEU A 68 11.01 -10.68 11.38
N GLN A 69 11.07 -10.78 10.05
CA GLN A 69 11.80 -11.86 9.36
C GLN A 69 13.31 -11.62 9.29
N PHE A 70 13.74 -10.36 9.24
CA PHE A 70 15.14 -9.99 9.05
C PHE A 70 16.12 -10.62 10.06
N PRO A 71 15.83 -10.66 11.38
CA PRO A 71 16.71 -11.30 12.37
C PRO A 71 16.85 -12.81 12.15
N ASN A 72 15.75 -13.49 11.77
CA ASN A 72 15.79 -14.93 11.47
C ASN A 72 16.61 -15.23 10.23
N ALA A 73 16.50 -14.39 9.19
CA ALA A 73 17.30 -14.53 7.98
C ALA A 73 18.80 -14.27 8.25
N MET A 74 19.12 -13.24 9.04
CA MET A 74 20.50 -12.93 9.45
C MET A 74 21.12 -14.07 10.27
N TYR A 75 20.35 -14.66 11.19
CA TYR A 75 20.81 -15.80 11.99
C TYR A 75 21.10 -17.04 11.11
N ALA A 76 20.23 -17.32 10.13
CA ALA A 76 20.39 -18.45 9.21
C ALA A 76 21.52 -18.28 8.19
N VAL A 77 22.05 -17.07 7.99
CA VAL A 77 23.20 -16.80 7.12
C VAL A 77 24.52 -16.91 7.90
N HIS A 78 24.49 -16.64 9.20
CA HIS A 78 25.67 -16.65 10.07
C HIS A 78 25.98 -17.99 10.73
N HIS A 79 25.07 -18.97 10.60
CA HIS A 79 25.18 -20.34 11.10
C HIS A 79 24.92 -21.34 9.98
#